data_AF-A0A9W3NZM8-F1
#
_entry.id   AF-A0A9W3NZM8-F1
#
_cell.length_a   1.000
_cell.length_b   1.000
_cell.length_c   1.000
_cell.angle_alpha   90.00
_cell.angle_beta   90.00
_cell.angle_gamma   90.00
#
_symmetry.space_group_name_H-M   'P 1'
#
loop_
_entity.id
_entity.type
_entity.pdbx_description
1 polymer ?
#
loop_
_entity_poly.entity_id
_entity_poly.type
_entity_poly.pdbx_seq_one_letter_code
_entity_poly.pdbx_strand_id
1 'polypeptide(L)'
;MGTENRVLPEHLMMASELEKERKECIQNRQLLYKQMEQANKNSDKIAYVELHDLYQKQNSRDLEISKELSAMYFKKIKNDSSKERKQVLEVADRLEEVGGRKEIVDSIRRNS
;
A
#
# COMPACT_ATOMS: atom_id res chain seq x y z
N MET A 1 6.85 -9.89 4.77
CA MET A 1 5.38 -9.95 4.57
C MET A 1 5.08 -9.70 3.11
N GLY A 2 4.49 -10.66 2.40
CA GLY A 2 4.16 -10.54 0.98
C GLY A 2 2.94 -9.63 0.73
N THR A 3 2.75 -9.21 -0.52
CA THR A 3 1.60 -8.40 -0.98
C THR A 3 0.27 -9.05 -0.59
N GLU A 4 0.23 -10.39 -0.60
CA GLU A 4 -0.88 -11.23 -0.14
C GLU A 4 -1.42 -10.88 1.25
N ASN A 5 -0.53 -10.56 2.17
CA ASN A 5 -0.91 -10.22 3.53
C ASN A 5 -1.38 -8.76 3.65
N ARG A 6 -1.10 -7.90 2.66
CA ARG A 6 -1.33 -6.46 2.75
C ARG A 6 -2.53 -5.96 1.97
N VAL A 7 -2.98 -6.68 0.94
CA VAL A 7 -4.18 -6.30 0.15
C VAL A 7 -5.30 -7.34 0.25
N LEU A 8 -6.51 -6.91 -0.11
CA LEU A 8 -7.64 -7.81 -0.28
C LEU A 8 -7.40 -8.74 -1.48
N PRO A 9 -7.96 -9.97 -1.48
CA PRO A 9 -7.75 -10.94 -2.56
C PRO A 9 -8.06 -10.38 -3.96
N GLU A 10 -9.11 -9.58 -4.07
CA GLU A 10 -9.54 -8.91 -5.32
C GLU A 10 -8.53 -7.90 -5.88
N HIS A 11 -7.58 -7.43 -5.07
CA HIS A 11 -6.55 -6.48 -5.48
C HIS A 11 -5.16 -7.10 -5.63
N LEU A 12 -5.02 -8.42 -5.44
CA LEU A 12 -3.70 -9.10 -5.44
C LEU A 12 -2.95 -8.97 -6.75
N MET A 13 -3.63 -9.23 -7.87
CA MET A 13 -3.02 -9.19 -9.19
C MET A 13 -2.52 -7.77 -9.50
N MET A 14 -3.40 -6.79 -9.35
CA MET A 14 -3.06 -5.38 -9.58
C MET A 14 -1.94 -4.90 -8.65
N ALA A 15 -1.98 -5.23 -7.36
CA ALA A 15 -0.94 -4.85 -6.42
C ALA A 15 0.42 -5.51 -6.74
N SER A 16 0.40 -6.74 -7.27
CA SER A 16 1.63 -7.43 -7.69
C SER A 16 2.25 -6.79 -8.93
N GLU A 17 1.42 -6.38 -9.90
CA GLU A 17 1.87 -5.63 -11.08
C GLU A 17 2.45 -4.27 -10.68
N LEU A 18 1.77 -3.52 -9.81
CA LEU A 18 2.25 -2.25 -9.29
C LEU A 18 3.59 -2.39 -8.54
N GLU A 19 3.76 -3.41 -7.70
CA GLU A 19 5.05 -3.66 -7.03
C GLU A 19 6.17 -4.02 -8.00
N LYS A 20 5.85 -4.72 -9.10
CA LYS A 20 6.81 -4.99 -10.17
C LYS A 20 7.20 -3.70 -10.89
N GLU A 21 6.22 -2.91 -11.30
CA GLU A 21 6.45 -1.62 -11.96
C GLU A 21 7.25 -0.66 -11.06
N ARG A 22 7.00 -0.68 -9.76
CA ARG A 22 7.76 0.10 -8.77
C ARG A 22 9.24 -0.28 -8.75
N LYS A 23 9.55 -1.58 -8.81
CA LYS A 23 10.94 -2.06 -8.90
C LYS A 23 11.61 -1.60 -10.19
N GLU A 24 10.88 -1.63 -11.30
CA GLU A 24 11.36 -1.13 -12.59
C GLU A 24 11.64 0.39 -12.51
N CYS A 25 10.76 1.17 -11.86
CA CYS A 25 11.01 2.60 -11.62
C CYS A 25 12.29 2.85 -10.83
N ILE A 26 12.56 2.06 -9.78
CA ILE A 26 13.80 2.17 -9.00
C ILE A 26 15.03 1.86 -9.86
N GLN A 27 14.98 0.78 -10.64
CA GLN A 27 16.09 0.38 -11.52
C GLN A 27 16.34 1.43 -12.60
N ASN A 28 15.29 1.94 -13.23
CA ASN A 28 15.37 2.98 -14.25
C ASN A 28 15.98 4.26 -13.69
N ARG A 29 15.59 4.68 -12.48
CA ARG A 29 16.19 5.85 -11.82
C ARG A 29 17.70 5.70 -11.62
N GLN A 30 18.15 4.53 -11.19
CA GLN A 30 19.57 4.26 -11.00
C GLN A 30 20.33 4.30 -12.33
N LEU A 31 19.75 3.75 -13.40
CA LEU A 31 20.34 3.78 -14.73
C LEU A 31 20.41 5.21 -15.29
N LEU A 32 19.30 5.93 -15.25
CA LEU A 32 19.19 7.31 -15.73
C LEU A 32 20.17 8.23 -15.00
N TYR A 33 20.30 8.06 -13.67
CA TYR A 33 21.25 8.84 -12.88
C TYR A 33 22.70 8.63 -13.36
N LYS A 34 23.11 7.38 -13.62
CA LYS A 34 24.46 7.09 -14.17
C LYS A 34 24.66 7.71 -15.55
N GLN A 35 23.63 7.67 -16.41
CA GLN A 35 23.69 8.28 -17.74
C GLN A 35 23.79 9.81 -17.66
N MET A 36 23.08 10.43 -16.71
CA MET A 36 23.19 11.87 -16.45
C MET A 36 24.59 12.25 -15.98
N GLU A 37 25.20 11.48 -15.07
CA GLU A 37 26.59 11.71 -14.65
C GLU A 37 27.55 11.64 -15.84
N GLN A 38 27.34 10.69 -16.75
CA GLN A 38 28.15 10.57 -17.97
C GLN A 38 27.93 11.75 -18.93
N ALA A 39 26.69 12.16 -19.16
CA ALA A 39 26.36 13.33 -19.98
C ALA A 39 26.99 14.60 -19.42
N ASN A 40 26.93 14.78 -18.09
CA ASN A 40 27.55 15.89 -17.40
C ASN A 40 29.08 15.90 -17.55
N LYS A 41 29.75 14.73 -17.42
CA LYS A 41 31.19 14.59 -17.68
C LYS A 41 31.57 14.95 -19.11
N ASN A 42 30.70 14.62 -20.07
CA ASN A 42 30.89 14.94 -21.48
C ASN A 42 30.49 16.38 -21.83
N SER A 43 30.03 17.18 -20.86
CA SER A 43 29.46 18.53 -21.07
C SER A 43 28.28 18.55 -22.06
N ASP A 44 27.60 17.41 -22.26
CA ASP A 44 26.43 17.29 -23.10
C ASP A 44 25.17 17.72 -22.32
N LYS A 45 24.89 19.02 -22.38
CA LYS A 45 23.78 19.64 -21.65
C LYS A 45 22.42 19.19 -22.17
N ILE A 46 22.29 18.91 -23.47
CA ILE A 46 21.00 18.51 -24.06
C ILE A 46 20.65 17.12 -23.55
N ALA A 47 21.58 16.18 -23.67
CA ALA A 47 21.38 14.82 -23.16
C ALA A 47 21.11 14.82 -21.64
N TYR A 48 21.82 15.66 -20.87
CA TYR A 48 21.59 15.77 -19.44
C TYR A 48 20.15 16.19 -19.10
N VAL A 49 19.62 17.21 -19.78
CA VAL A 49 18.25 17.71 -19.53
C VAL A 49 17.21 16.66 -19.90
N GLU A 50 17.34 16.00 -21.05
CA GLU A 50 16.42 14.93 -21.47
C GLU A 50 16.42 13.74 -20.50
N LEU A 51 17.61 13.32 -20.05
CA LEU A 51 17.75 12.25 -19.06
C LEU A 51 17.17 12.65 -17.70
N HIS A 52 17.36 13.90 -17.29
CA HIS A 52 16.75 14.43 -16.06
C HIS A 52 15.22 14.41 -16.14
N ASP A 53 14.63 14.79 -17.26
CA ASP A 53 13.17 14.75 -17.44
C ASP A 53 12.63 13.33 -17.36
N LEU A 54 13.33 12.35 -17.97
CA LEU A 54 12.99 10.94 -17.82
C LEU A 54 13.11 10.47 -16.36
N TYR A 55 14.15 10.92 -15.64
CA TYR A 55 14.35 10.59 -14.23
C TYR A 55 13.19 11.14 -13.37
N GLN A 56 12.75 12.38 -13.62
CA GLN A 56 11.59 12.97 -12.93
C GLN A 56 10.28 12.23 -13.22
N LYS A 57 10.09 11.73 -14.45
CA LYS A 57 8.94 10.88 -14.78
C LYS A 57 8.94 9.58 -13.96
N GLN A 58 10.09 8.92 -13.81
CA GLN A 58 10.19 7.71 -12.97
C GLN A 58 9.91 8.00 -11.49
N ASN A 59 10.33 9.17 -10.97
CA ASN A 59 10.00 9.60 -9.61
C ASN A 59 8.49 9.81 -9.41
N SER A 60 7.86 10.51 -10.38
CA SER A 60 6.43 10.79 -10.33
C SER A 60 5.63 9.49 -10.36
N ARG A 61 6.02 8.54 -11.22
CA ARG A 61 5.35 7.24 -11.33
C ARG A 61 5.51 6.39 -10.06
N ASP A 62 6.71 6.33 -9.47
CA ASP A 62 6.93 5.64 -8.18
C ASP A 62 6.06 6.22 -7.05
N LEU A 63 5.86 7.53 -7.04
CA LEU A 63 4.97 8.19 -6.07
C LEU A 63 3.50 7.83 -6.30
N GLU A 64 3.03 7.81 -7.54
CA GLU A 64 1.67 7.38 -7.89
C GLU A 64 1.42 5.93 -7.48
N ILE A 65 2.31 5.01 -7.86
CA ILE A 65 2.24 3.61 -7.47
C ILE A 65 2.19 3.47 -5.94
N SER A 66 3.01 4.22 -5.21
CA SER A 66 3.02 4.20 -3.74
C SER A 66 1.68 4.66 -3.14
N LYS A 67 1.01 5.65 -3.74
CA LYS A 67 -0.33 6.09 -3.33
C LYS A 67 -1.38 5.01 -3.61
N GLU A 68 -1.35 4.41 -4.79
CA GLU A 68 -2.28 3.34 -5.19
C GLU A 68 -2.18 2.13 -4.26
N LEU A 69 -0.95 1.65 -4.01
CA LEU A 69 -0.69 0.53 -3.09
C LEU A 69 -1.14 0.87 -1.66
N SER A 70 -0.84 2.07 -1.18
CA SER A 70 -1.26 2.51 0.16
C SER A 70 -2.79 2.52 0.30
N ALA A 71 -3.51 2.98 -0.72
CA ALA A 71 -4.97 2.97 -0.71
C ALA A 71 -5.53 1.53 -0.63
N MET A 72 -4.94 0.57 -1.35
CA MET A 72 -5.31 -0.85 -1.24
C MET A 72 -5.03 -1.41 0.15
N TYR A 73 -3.90 -1.05 0.77
CA TYR A 73 -3.56 -1.48 2.13
C TYR A 73 -4.54 -0.92 3.16
N PHE A 74 -4.89 0.37 3.07
CA PHE A 74 -5.88 0.99 3.95
C PHE A 74 -7.26 0.34 3.83
N LYS A 75 -7.68 -0.02 2.61
CA LYS A 75 -8.93 -0.75 2.39
C LYS A 75 -8.92 -2.10 3.10
N LYS A 76 -7.80 -2.85 3.05
CA LYS A 76 -7.68 -4.11 3.78
C LYS A 76 -7.80 -3.90 5.29
N ILE A 77 -7.02 -2.99 5.85
CA ILE A 77 -7.03 -2.69 7.29
C ILE A 77 -8.44 -2.33 7.77
N LYS A 78 -9.16 -1.50 7.00
CA LYS A 78 -10.55 -1.15 7.31
C LYS A 78 -11.51 -2.34 7.21
N ASN A 79 -11.31 -3.24 6.24
CA ASN A 79 -12.11 -4.45 6.11
C ASN A 79 -11.89 -5.40 7.29
N ASP A 80 -10.63 -5.66 7.62
CA ASP A 80 -10.24 -6.58 8.69
C ASP A 80 -10.73 -6.06 10.05
N SER A 81 -10.50 -4.79 10.37
CA SER A 81 -11.06 -4.16 11.59
C SER A 81 -12.59 -4.20 11.64
N SER A 82 -13.28 -4.02 10.51
CA SER A 82 -14.74 -4.16 10.47
C SER A 82 -15.20 -5.59 10.70
N LYS A 83 -14.45 -6.61 10.24
CA LYS A 83 -14.76 -8.01 10.47
C LYS A 83 -14.53 -8.39 11.94
N GLU A 84 -13.41 -7.98 12.51
CA GLU A 84 -13.09 -8.16 13.92
C GLU A 84 -14.18 -7.53 14.80
N ARG A 85 -14.58 -6.29 14.52
CA ARG A 85 -15.66 -5.62 15.25
C ARG A 85 -16.97 -6.40 15.20
N LYS A 86 -17.36 -6.90 14.01
CA LYS A 86 -18.58 -7.72 13.86
C LYS A 86 -18.51 -9.00 14.68
N GLN A 87 -17.37 -9.69 14.69
CA GLN A 87 -17.17 -10.90 15.47
C GLN A 87 -17.27 -10.62 16.98
N VAL A 88 -16.68 -9.52 17.45
CA VAL A 88 -16.77 -9.11 18.86
C VAL A 88 -18.21 -8.84 19.28
N LEU A 89 -18.98 -8.15 18.43
CA LEU A 89 -20.40 -7.90 18.68
C LEU A 89 -21.23 -9.19 18.67
N GLU A 90 -20.97 -10.10 17.73
CA GLU A 90 -21.64 -11.41 17.66
C GLU A 90 -21.37 -12.25 18.93
N VAL A 91 -20.16 -12.19 19.48
CA VAL A 91 -19.83 -12.83 20.77
C VAL A 91 -20.63 -12.20 21.91
N ALA A 92 -20.81 -10.87 21.91
CA ALA A 92 -21.63 -10.19 22.91
C ALA A 92 -23.10 -10.62 22.84
N ASP A 93 -23.65 -10.76 21.63
CA ASP A 93 -25.03 -11.20 21.42
C ASP A 93 -25.25 -12.64 21.91
N ARG A 94 -24.33 -13.56 21.57
CA ARG A 94 -24.37 -14.95 22.07
C ARG A 94 -24.25 -15.02 23.59
N LEU A 95 -23.42 -14.16 24.20
CA LEU A 95 -23.29 -14.08 25.67
C LEU A 95 -24.60 -13.61 26.32
N GLU A 96 -25.32 -12.68 25.70
CA GLU A 96 -26.62 -12.23 26.19
C GLU A 96 -27.67 -13.35 26.08
N GLU A 97 -27.70 -14.10 24.97
CA GLU A 97 -28.64 -15.20 24.75
C GLU A 97 -28.50 -16.34 25.77
N VAL A 98 -27.27 -16.68 26.18
CA VAL A 98 -27.02 -17.75 27.18
C VAL A 98 -27.15 -17.26 28.63
N GLY A 99 -27.66 -16.03 28.85
CA GLY A 99 -27.84 -15.46 30.19
C GLY A 99 -26.54 -14.97 30.84
N GLY A 100 -25.56 -14.57 30.05
CA GLY A 100 -24.29 -14.02 30.51
C GLY A 100 -24.44 -12.72 31.31
N ARG A 101 -23.40 -12.35 32.07
CA ARG A 101 -23.43 -11.14 32.90
C ARG A 101 -23.59 -9.89 32.04
N LYS A 102 -24.67 -9.14 32.29
CA LYS A 102 -25.01 -7.92 31.56
C LYS A 102 -23.91 -6.85 31.56
N GLU A 103 -23.20 -6.70 32.68
CA GLU A 103 -22.05 -5.78 32.81
C GLU A 103 -20.92 -6.09 31.80
N ILE A 104 -20.70 -7.37 31.50
CA ILE A 104 -19.67 -7.82 30.57
C ILE A 104 -20.12 -7.56 29.13
N VAL A 105 -21.36 -7.91 28.79
CA VAL A 105 -21.96 -7.64 27.47
C VAL A 105 -21.94 -6.14 27.15
N ASP A 106 -22.39 -5.31 28.09
CA ASP A 106 -22.40 -3.85 27.95
C ASP A 106 -20.99 -3.27 27.79
N SER A 107 -20.00 -3.83 28.50
CA SER A 107 -18.60 -3.42 28.37
C SER A 107 -18.02 -3.78 27.00
N ILE A 108 -18.34 -4.97 26.48
CA ILE A 108 -17.90 -5.40 25.14
C ILE A 108 -18.51 -4.49 24.06
N ARG A 109 -19.81 -4.19 24.14
CA ARG A 109 -20.49 -3.30 23.18
C ARG A 109 -19.97 -1.86 23.22
N ARG A 110 -19.56 -1.35 24.38
CA ARG A 110 -18.98 0.00 24.51
C ARG A 110 -17.55 0.10 23.99
N ASN A 111 -16.79 -0.98 24.07
CA ASN A 111 -15.38 -1.03 23.69
C ASN A 111 -15.12 -1.55 22.26
N SER A 112 -16.18 -1.85 21.49
CA SER A 112 -16.10 -2.41 20.13
C SER A 112 -16.33 -1.39 19.03
#